data_AF-A0A815ND19-F1
#
_entry.id   AF-A0A815ND19-F1
#
_cell.length_a   1.000
_cell.length_b   1.000
_cell.length_c   1.000
_cell.angle_alpha   90.00
_cell.angle_beta   90.00
_cell.angle_gamma   90.00
#
_symmetry.space_group_name_H-M   'P 1'
#
loop_
_entity.id
_entity.type
_entity.pdbx_description
1 polymer ?
#
loop_
_entity_poly.entity_id
_entity_poly.type
_entity_poly.pdbx_seq_one_letter_code
_entity_poly.pdbx_strand_id
1 'polypeptide(L)'
;MFKHHESNEHEERYQRLGTRLYIFILIITLSILSIYILIEKGIHRITILKPTENQYKHFQQSYSNKSICPCSSIAMTYANFVTIQPSYHQVCSSDLVSPQWILYNTRPATVTYTYTDYRLNAKSQFQLLAMFCQQAQQIVDNGIKTFLQTQFVSSQIDSQDLFESKINLSISACQSLILNRYLRPINIIRTIAQGNLLMNSGLNYKFSTANSTYRNIKILTTNYSNCLCALSSQCMQIMDIYTQNSSTSPFIRTLRIRNFYIGCSSVESLLNSTLEIFYNRSAMLELD
;
A
#
# COMPACT_ATOMS: atom_id res chain seq x y z
N MET A 1 89.75 -71.66 -16.56
CA MET A 1 88.67 -71.01 -17.36
C MET A 1 87.37 -71.24 -16.62
N PHE A 2 87.01 -70.37 -15.67
CA PHE A 2 85.63 -70.21 -15.18
C PHE A 2 85.57 -69.10 -14.13
N LYS A 3 84.49 -68.31 -14.22
CA LYS A 3 83.90 -67.38 -13.26
C LYS A 3 84.40 -65.93 -13.29
N HIS A 4 83.59 -65.11 -13.97
CA HIS A 4 83.24 -63.75 -13.56
C HIS A 4 83.15 -63.68 -12.03
N HIS A 5 84.13 -63.06 -11.38
CA HIS A 5 84.11 -62.83 -9.93
C HIS A 5 83.97 -61.34 -9.57
N GLU A 6 84.11 -60.43 -10.53
CA GLU A 6 84.01 -58.98 -10.29
C GLU A 6 82.58 -58.42 -10.40
N SER A 7 81.62 -59.14 -10.99
CA SER A 7 80.24 -58.62 -11.17
C SER A 7 79.41 -58.63 -9.87
N ASN A 8 79.63 -59.62 -9.00
CA ASN A 8 78.70 -59.95 -7.91
C ASN A 8 78.86 -59.01 -6.69
N GLU A 9 80.10 -58.53 -6.45
CA GLU A 9 80.39 -57.65 -5.33
C GLU A 9 79.84 -56.23 -5.55
N HIS A 10 79.92 -55.73 -6.79
CA HIS A 10 79.28 -54.48 -7.18
C HIS A 10 77.75 -54.57 -7.08
N GLU A 11 77.16 -55.68 -7.52
CA GLU A 11 75.71 -55.92 -7.47
C GLU A 11 75.19 -55.98 -6.03
N GLU A 12 75.88 -56.70 -5.13
CA GLU A 12 75.56 -56.69 -3.70
C GLU A 12 75.70 -55.29 -3.07
N ARG A 13 76.70 -54.51 -3.49
CA ARG A 13 76.89 -53.14 -2.99
C ARG A 13 75.78 -52.21 -3.46
N TYR A 14 75.35 -52.32 -4.72
CA TYR A 14 74.21 -51.59 -5.27
C TYR A 14 72.89 -52.01 -4.63
N GLN A 15 72.72 -53.30 -4.33
CA GLN A 15 71.56 -53.79 -3.59
C GLN A 15 71.54 -53.21 -2.17
N ARG A 16 72.65 -53.28 -1.40
CA ARG A 16 72.73 -52.69 -0.05
C ARG A 16 72.54 -51.18 -0.05
N LEU A 17 73.06 -50.46 -1.05
CA LEU A 17 72.88 -49.01 -1.20
C LEU A 17 71.42 -48.68 -1.57
N GLY A 18 70.82 -49.46 -2.47
CA GLY A 18 69.42 -49.34 -2.87
C GLY A 18 68.46 -49.62 -1.72
N THR A 19 68.72 -50.64 -0.90
CA THR A 19 67.92 -50.92 0.30
C THR A 19 68.06 -49.81 1.34
N ARG A 20 69.26 -49.27 1.55
CA ARG A 20 69.47 -48.12 2.45
C ARG A 20 68.73 -46.87 1.96
N LEU A 21 68.77 -46.59 0.66
CA LEU A 21 68.04 -45.49 0.04
C LEU A 21 66.53 -45.68 0.16
N TYR A 22 66.03 -46.89 -0.08
CA TYR A 22 64.62 -47.23 0.06
C TYR A 22 64.13 -47.05 1.49
N ILE A 23 64.86 -47.57 2.49
CA ILE A 23 64.53 -47.39 3.91
C ILE A 23 64.54 -45.91 4.29
N PHE A 24 65.51 -45.14 3.79
CA PHE A 24 65.57 -43.70 4.05
C PHE A 24 64.37 -42.96 3.47
N ILE A 25 63.99 -43.25 2.22
CA ILE A 25 62.80 -42.67 1.59
C ILE A 25 61.53 -43.10 2.32
N LEU A 26 61.42 -44.35 2.74
CA LEU A 26 60.28 -44.87 3.51
C LEU A 26 60.11 -44.13 4.85
N ILE A 27 61.21 -43.88 5.56
CA ILE A 27 61.16 -43.12 6.82
C ILE A 27 60.72 -41.67 6.55
N ILE A 28 61.21 -41.05 5.48
CA ILE A 28 60.81 -39.68 5.10
C ILE A 28 59.32 -39.62 4.76
N THR A 29 58.80 -40.53 3.95
CA THR A 29 57.39 -40.53 3.55
C THR A 29 56.47 -40.78 4.75
N LEU A 30 56.82 -41.72 5.63
CA LEU A 30 56.09 -41.97 6.87
C LEU A 30 56.11 -40.75 7.81
N SER A 31 57.24 -40.04 7.89
CA SER A 31 57.37 -38.82 8.68
C SER A 31 56.48 -37.70 8.13
N ILE A 32 56.48 -37.49 6.81
CA ILE A 32 55.63 -36.49 6.15
C ILE A 32 54.14 -36.81 6.37
N LEU A 33 53.73 -38.06 6.21
CA LEU A 33 52.34 -38.49 6.45
C LEU A 33 51.92 -38.28 7.91
N SER A 34 52.81 -38.60 8.85
CA SER A 34 52.54 -38.40 10.29
C SER A 34 52.37 -36.91 10.61
N ILE A 35 53.24 -36.06 10.07
CA ILE A 35 53.14 -34.61 10.24
C ILE A 35 51.85 -34.07 9.61
N TYR A 36 51.47 -34.57 8.43
CA TYR A 36 50.22 -34.16 7.77
C TYR A 36 49.00 -34.46 8.64
N ILE A 37 48.91 -35.67 9.20
CA ILE A 37 47.82 -36.09 10.09
C ILE A 37 47.80 -35.24 11.38
N LEU A 38 48.97 -34.88 11.92
CA LEU A 38 49.07 -34.05 13.13
C LEU A 38 48.67 -32.58 12.88
N ILE A 39 48.89 -32.07 11.67
CA ILE A 39 48.57 -30.68 11.29
C ILE A 39 47.09 -30.51 10.91
N GLU A 40 46.39 -31.59 10.56
CA GLU A 40 44.99 -31.55 10.18
C GLU A 40 44.14 -31.02 11.35
N LYS A 41 43.80 -29.73 11.28
CA LYS A 41 42.96 -29.07 12.28
C LYS A 41 41.55 -29.63 12.16
N GLY A 42 41.14 -30.41 13.15
CA GLY A 42 39.78 -30.92 13.27
C GLY A 42 38.75 -29.79 13.24
N ILE A 43 37.71 -29.94 12.43
CA ILE A 43 36.55 -29.04 12.45
C ILE A 43 35.72 -29.40 13.69
N HIS A 44 35.73 -28.54 14.70
CA HIS A 44 34.89 -28.69 15.88
C HIS A 44 33.56 -27.96 15.69
N ARG A 45 32.45 -28.70 15.80
CA ARG A 45 31.10 -28.14 15.79
C ARG A 45 30.65 -27.87 17.23
N ILE A 46 30.45 -26.61 17.57
CA ILE A 46 29.89 -26.20 18.86
C ILE A 46 28.43 -25.82 18.63
N THR A 47 27.52 -26.36 19.44
CA THR A 47 26.09 -26.04 19.40
C THR A 47 25.74 -25.26 20.67
N ILE A 48 25.18 -24.06 20.49
CA ILE A 48 24.71 -23.23 21.58
C ILE A 48 23.18 -23.20 21.52
N LEU A 49 22.53 -23.59 22.60
CA LEU A 49 21.08 -23.61 22.70
C LEU A 49 20.57 -22.23 23.13
N LYS A 50 19.59 -21.69 22.39
CA LYS A 50 18.94 -20.39 22.68
C LYS A 50 19.95 -19.25 22.95
N PRO A 51 20.82 -18.90 21.98
CA PRO A 51 21.77 -17.82 22.17
C PRO A 51 21.05 -16.49 22.43
N THR A 52 21.66 -15.63 23.24
CA THR A 52 21.24 -14.23 23.37
C THR A 52 21.52 -13.47 22.07
N GLU A 53 20.85 -12.34 21.87
CA GLU A 53 21.07 -11.48 20.69
C GLU A 53 22.54 -11.06 20.56
N ASN A 54 23.18 -10.67 21.66
CA ASN A 54 24.59 -10.27 21.68
C ASN A 54 25.52 -11.44 21.31
N GLN A 55 25.22 -12.65 21.80
CA GLN A 55 25.98 -13.85 21.41
C GLN A 55 25.82 -14.12 19.92
N TYR A 56 24.60 -14.08 19.39
CA TYR A 56 24.35 -14.26 17.96
C TYR A 56 25.09 -13.21 17.12
N LYS A 57 25.00 -11.92 17.47
CA LYS A 57 25.71 -10.83 16.78
C LYS A 57 27.22 -11.05 16.81
N HIS A 58 27.78 -11.46 17.95
CA HIS A 58 29.19 -11.77 18.08
C HIS A 58 29.61 -12.95 17.18
N PHE A 59 28.86 -14.06 17.20
CA PHE A 59 29.16 -15.22 16.35
C PHE A 59 29.01 -14.90 14.87
N GLN A 60 28.01 -14.10 14.51
CA GLN A 60 27.83 -13.68 13.13
C GLN A 60 28.98 -12.79 12.68
N GLN A 61 29.49 -11.88 13.51
CA GLN A 61 30.68 -11.08 13.18
C GLN A 61 31.96 -11.91 13.08
N SER A 62 32.16 -12.87 13.99
CA SER A 62 33.38 -13.68 14.04
C SER A 62 33.39 -14.83 13.03
N TYR A 63 32.23 -15.29 12.56
CA TYR A 63 32.09 -16.52 11.78
C TYR A 63 31.04 -16.43 10.65
N SER A 64 30.73 -15.23 10.13
CA SER A 64 29.64 -14.87 9.18
C SER A 64 29.10 -15.93 8.23
N ASN A 65 29.97 -16.78 7.67
CA ASN A 65 29.60 -17.76 6.64
C ASN A 65 29.52 -19.22 7.14
N LYS A 66 29.72 -19.47 8.44
CA LYS A 66 29.78 -20.81 9.05
C LYS A 66 28.80 -21.02 10.20
N SER A 67 28.19 -19.97 10.73
CA SER A 67 27.20 -20.05 11.81
C SER A 67 25.79 -20.20 11.25
N ILE A 68 25.14 -21.32 11.53
CA ILE A 68 23.72 -21.55 11.21
C ILE A 68 22.93 -21.42 12.52
N CYS A 69 21.96 -20.50 12.55
CA CYS A 69 21.08 -20.32 13.69
C CYS A 69 19.62 -20.54 13.26
N PRO A 70 19.12 -21.78 13.34
CA PRO A 70 17.75 -22.10 12.96
C PRO A 70 16.76 -21.51 13.96
N CYS A 71 15.60 -21.08 13.47
CA CYS A 71 14.52 -20.61 14.33
C CYS A 71 13.88 -21.78 15.10
N SER A 72 13.49 -21.55 16.35
CA SER A 72 12.71 -22.52 17.13
C SER A 72 11.27 -22.64 16.62
N SER A 73 10.71 -21.54 16.12
CA SER A 73 9.48 -21.50 15.34
C SER A 73 9.75 -20.84 14.01
N ILE A 74 9.36 -21.50 12.92
CA ILE A 74 9.56 -20.97 11.56
C ILE A 74 8.55 -19.87 11.19
N ALA A 75 7.50 -19.70 11.99
CA ALA A 75 6.43 -18.75 11.73
C ALA A 75 6.06 -17.96 13.00
N MET A 76 5.80 -16.66 12.82
CA MET A 76 5.32 -15.76 13.86
C MET A 76 4.38 -14.73 13.28
N THR A 77 3.31 -14.37 13.99
CA THR A 77 2.39 -13.32 13.55
C THR A 77 3.04 -11.94 13.65
N TYR A 78 2.79 -11.08 12.66
CA TYR A 78 3.29 -9.69 12.68
C TYR A 78 2.85 -8.93 13.94
N ALA A 79 1.69 -9.25 14.51
CA ALA A 79 1.22 -8.69 15.79
C ALA A 79 2.21 -8.82 16.96
N ASN A 80 3.14 -9.77 16.92
CA ASN A 80 4.09 -9.99 18.01
C ASN A 80 5.22 -8.97 18.05
N PHE A 81 5.49 -8.29 16.94
CA PHE A 81 6.67 -7.42 16.81
C PHE A 81 6.41 -6.15 15.96
N VAL A 82 5.22 -5.99 15.38
CA VAL A 82 4.81 -4.78 14.66
C VAL A 82 3.60 -4.15 15.35
N THR A 83 3.64 -2.83 15.52
CA THR A 83 2.51 -2.00 15.94
C THR A 83 2.23 -0.97 14.85
N ILE A 84 0.96 -0.82 14.47
CA ILE A 84 0.50 0.16 13.47
C ILE A 84 -0.61 0.98 14.09
N GLN A 85 -0.46 2.30 14.03
CA GLN A 85 -1.49 3.26 14.48
C GLN A 85 -1.88 4.16 13.30
N PRO A 86 -3.08 3.98 12.72
CA PRO A 86 -3.51 4.81 11.60
C PRO A 86 -3.88 6.22 12.09
N SER A 87 -3.61 7.21 11.24
CA SER A 87 -4.12 8.57 11.39
C SER A 87 -5.06 8.87 10.24
N TYR A 88 -6.30 9.25 10.57
CA TYR A 88 -7.31 9.61 9.57
C TYR A 88 -7.28 11.10 9.25
N HIS A 89 -7.76 11.45 8.07
CA HIS A 89 -7.89 12.85 7.67
C HIS A 89 -8.89 13.58 8.59
N GLN A 90 -8.56 14.80 9.02
CA GLN A 90 -9.34 15.58 10.00
C GLN A 90 -10.80 15.81 9.59
N VAL A 91 -11.07 15.84 8.28
CA VAL A 91 -12.44 15.93 7.73
C VAL A 91 -13.36 14.80 8.22
N CYS A 92 -12.81 13.61 8.46
CA CYS A 92 -13.60 12.45 8.87
C CYS A 92 -14.01 12.48 10.35
N SER A 93 -13.52 13.46 11.09
CA SER A 93 -13.90 13.74 12.47
C SER A 93 -14.45 15.16 12.65
N SER A 94 -14.72 15.88 11.57
CA SER A 94 -15.27 17.24 11.61
C SER A 94 -16.79 17.24 11.53
N ASP A 95 -17.41 18.39 11.80
CA ASP A 95 -18.86 18.54 11.71
C ASP A 95 -19.39 18.26 10.29
N LEU A 96 -18.56 18.38 9.25
CA LEU A 96 -18.96 18.21 7.84
C LEU A 96 -19.46 16.80 7.50
N VAL A 97 -19.08 15.80 8.29
CA VAL A 97 -19.55 14.42 8.15
C VAL A 97 -20.61 14.05 9.20
N SER A 98 -20.98 14.99 10.07
CA SER A 98 -21.96 14.76 11.13
C SER A 98 -23.39 14.68 10.57
N PRO A 99 -24.28 13.92 11.23
CA PRO A 99 -25.70 13.92 10.88
C PRO A 99 -26.33 15.32 10.95
N GLN A 100 -25.90 16.16 11.89
CA GLN A 100 -26.46 17.50 12.08
C GLN A 100 -26.15 18.41 10.89
N TRP A 101 -24.90 18.43 10.42
CA TRP A 101 -24.52 19.19 9.23
C TRP A 101 -25.20 18.71 7.96
N ILE A 102 -25.33 17.39 7.80
CA ILE A 102 -26.05 16.79 6.68
C ILE A 102 -27.53 17.20 6.69
N LEU A 103 -28.15 17.24 7.88
CA LEU A 103 -29.54 17.67 8.03
C LEU A 103 -29.71 19.18 7.78
N TYR A 104 -28.78 20.00 8.28
CA TYR A 104 -28.74 21.46 8.03
C TYR A 104 -28.76 21.78 6.54
N ASN A 105 -28.05 21.00 5.72
CA ASN A 105 -28.00 21.15 4.27
C ASN A 105 -29.23 20.61 3.52
N THR A 106 -30.33 20.29 4.21
CA THR A 106 -31.56 19.80 3.56
C THR A 106 -32.31 20.93 2.86
N ARG A 107 -32.56 20.76 1.56
CA ARG A 107 -33.27 21.71 0.71
C ARG A 107 -34.69 22.03 1.25
N PRO A 108 -35.04 23.32 1.43
CA PRO A 108 -36.43 23.76 1.57
C PRO A 108 -37.25 23.49 0.31
N ALA A 109 -38.40 22.82 0.45
CA ALA A 109 -39.25 22.45 -0.68
C ALA A 109 -39.97 23.64 -1.35
N THR A 110 -40.07 24.78 -0.67
CA THR A 110 -40.87 25.94 -1.08
C THR A 110 -40.15 26.91 -2.03
N VAL A 111 -38.87 26.68 -2.31
CA VAL A 111 -38.04 27.59 -3.11
C VAL A 111 -37.64 26.93 -4.44
N THR A 112 -37.68 27.72 -5.51
CA THR A 112 -37.14 27.36 -6.81
C THR A 112 -35.64 27.64 -6.81
N TYR A 113 -34.83 26.67 -7.22
CA TYR A 113 -33.39 26.80 -7.28
C TYR A 113 -32.92 26.61 -8.73
N THR A 114 -31.86 27.32 -9.11
CA THR A 114 -31.12 26.93 -10.30
C THR A 114 -30.36 25.63 -10.02
N TYR A 115 -30.06 24.89 -11.08
CA TYR A 115 -29.45 23.58 -10.99
C TYR A 115 -28.03 23.58 -10.40
N THR A 116 -27.30 24.69 -10.54
CA THR A 116 -25.97 24.90 -9.94
C THR A 116 -26.05 25.55 -8.56
N ASP A 117 -27.25 25.62 -7.97
CA ASP A 117 -27.40 26.09 -6.60
C ASP A 117 -26.85 25.06 -5.62
N TYR A 118 -25.97 25.51 -4.74
CA TYR A 118 -25.36 24.68 -3.71
C TYR A 118 -26.39 23.91 -2.87
N ARG A 119 -27.49 24.55 -2.49
CA ARG A 119 -28.50 23.98 -1.58
C ARG A 119 -29.26 22.80 -2.20
N LEU A 120 -29.16 22.59 -3.51
CA LEU A 120 -29.71 21.40 -4.15
C LEU A 120 -28.87 20.15 -3.92
N ASN A 121 -27.54 20.29 -3.84
CA ASN A 121 -26.60 19.17 -3.87
C ASN A 121 -25.76 19.04 -2.59
N ALA A 122 -25.74 20.06 -1.74
CA ALA A 122 -24.91 20.07 -0.53
C ALA A 122 -25.14 18.83 0.35
N LYS A 123 -26.40 18.51 0.66
CA LYS A 123 -26.76 17.32 1.46
C LYS A 123 -26.16 16.03 0.89
N SER A 124 -26.35 15.78 -0.41
CA SER A 124 -25.89 14.53 -1.03
C SER A 124 -24.36 14.47 -1.09
N GLN A 125 -23.68 15.61 -1.26
CA GLN A 125 -22.22 15.68 -1.22
C GLN A 125 -21.65 15.41 0.17
N PHE A 126 -22.22 15.99 1.24
CA PHE A 126 -21.77 15.71 2.60
C PHE A 126 -22.12 14.29 3.06
N GLN A 127 -23.26 13.74 2.61
CA GLN A 127 -23.57 12.32 2.81
C GLN A 127 -22.54 11.41 2.15
N LEU A 128 -22.14 11.73 0.91
CA LEU A 128 -21.11 10.97 0.21
C LEU A 128 -19.74 11.09 0.90
N LEU A 129 -19.38 12.29 1.37
CA LEU A 129 -18.15 12.52 2.15
C LEU A 129 -18.13 11.68 3.43
N ALA A 130 -19.21 11.68 4.20
CA ALA A 130 -19.34 10.87 5.41
C ALA A 130 -19.20 9.38 5.10
N MET A 131 -19.84 8.91 4.03
CA MET A 131 -19.73 7.53 3.56
C MET A 131 -18.29 7.17 3.17
N PHE A 132 -17.60 8.04 2.43
CA PHE A 132 -16.19 7.84 2.05
C PHE A 132 -15.28 7.77 3.28
N CYS A 133 -15.47 8.66 4.25
CA CYS A 133 -14.75 8.63 5.52
C CYS A 133 -14.96 7.31 6.29
N GLN A 134 -16.21 6.89 6.43
CA GLN A 134 -16.54 5.62 7.11
C GLN A 134 -15.92 4.42 6.38
N GLN A 135 -16.01 4.37 5.06
CA GLN A 135 -15.44 3.28 4.26
C GLN A 135 -13.91 3.27 4.31
N ALA A 136 -13.26 4.44 4.26
CA ALA A 136 -11.81 4.55 4.40
C ALA A 136 -11.33 4.01 5.75
N GLN A 137 -12.00 4.41 6.85
CA GLN A 137 -11.70 3.92 8.19
C GLN A 137 -11.82 2.39 8.28
N GLN A 138 -12.97 1.84 7.86
CA GLN A 138 -13.23 0.41 7.89
C GLN A 138 -12.22 -0.40 7.05
N ILE A 139 -11.87 0.07 5.86
CA ILE A 139 -10.93 -0.63 4.98
C ILE A 139 -9.51 -0.60 5.56
N VAL A 140 -9.09 0.54 6.13
CA VAL A 140 -7.79 0.67 6.80
C VAL A 140 -7.73 -0.23 8.03
N ASP A 141 -8.73 -0.17 8.92
CA ASP A 141 -8.77 -0.97 10.16
C ASP A 141 -8.75 -2.47 9.86
N ASN A 142 -9.59 -2.91 8.92
CA ASN A 142 -9.63 -4.31 8.51
C ASN A 142 -8.33 -4.73 7.82
N GLY A 143 -7.71 -3.84 7.03
CA GLY A 143 -6.42 -4.07 6.38
C GLY A 143 -5.30 -4.28 7.41
N ILE A 144 -5.21 -3.40 8.40
CA ILE A 144 -4.23 -3.49 9.50
C ILE A 144 -4.47 -4.75 10.32
N LYS A 145 -5.71 -5.03 10.73
CA LYS A 145 -6.06 -6.23 11.48
C LYS A 145 -5.66 -7.50 10.73
N THR A 146 -5.96 -7.57 9.43
CA THR A 146 -5.59 -8.70 8.58
C THR A 146 -4.08 -8.84 8.47
N PHE A 147 -3.36 -7.73 8.27
CA PHE A 147 -1.89 -7.71 8.18
C PHE A 147 -1.24 -8.25 9.45
N LEU A 148 -1.67 -7.77 10.62
CA LEU A 148 -1.11 -8.20 11.90
C LEU A 148 -1.36 -9.68 12.21
N GLN A 149 -2.42 -10.27 11.64
CA GLN A 149 -2.70 -11.70 11.72
C GLN A 149 -1.91 -12.56 10.72
N THR A 150 -1.29 -11.95 9.70
CA THR A 150 -0.44 -12.69 8.76
C THR A 150 0.85 -13.16 9.44
N GLN A 151 1.48 -14.19 8.86
CA GLN A 151 2.68 -14.81 9.41
C GLN A 151 3.92 -14.30 8.68
N PHE A 152 4.91 -13.88 9.45
CA PHE A 152 6.29 -13.79 9.01
C PHE A 152 6.92 -15.18 9.10
N VAL A 153 7.55 -15.61 8.01
CA VAL A 153 8.12 -16.96 7.90
C VAL A 153 9.63 -16.85 7.67
N SER A 154 10.40 -17.48 8.56
CA SER A 154 11.83 -17.65 8.39
C SER A 154 12.33 -18.92 9.06
N SER A 155 13.11 -19.72 8.34
CA SER A 155 13.73 -20.94 8.86
C SER A 155 14.99 -20.68 9.68
N GLN A 156 15.60 -19.51 9.49
CA GLN A 156 16.80 -19.06 10.19
C GLN A 156 16.60 -17.62 10.66
N ILE A 157 17.35 -17.22 11.68
CA ILE A 157 17.34 -15.83 12.12
C ILE A 157 17.89 -14.94 11.00
N ASP A 158 17.10 -13.93 10.62
CA ASP A 158 17.52 -12.92 9.66
C ASP A 158 18.48 -11.93 10.33
N SER A 159 19.39 -11.34 9.56
CA SER A 159 20.11 -10.16 10.03
C SER A 159 19.12 -9.02 10.28
N GLN A 160 19.48 -8.09 11.15
CA GLN A 160 18.63 -6.95 11.48
C GLN A 160 18.20 -6.18 10.21
N ASP A 161 19.14 -5.85 9.32
CA ASP A 161 18.85 -5.14 8.07
C ASP A 161 17.91 -5.91 7.15
N LEU A 162 18.09 -7.23 7.05
CA LEU A 162 17.26 -8.09 6.22
C LEU A 162 15.85 -8.20 6.80
N PHE A 163 15.74 -8.32 8.12
CA PHE A 163 14.47 -8.33 8.83
C PHE A 163 13.73 -7.02 8.58
N GLU A 164 14.34 -5.87 8.89
CA GLU A 164 13.73 -4.54 8.69
C GLU A 164 13.31 -4.32 7.22
N SER A 165 14.14 -4.73 6.26
CA SER A 165 13.82 -4.66 4.83
C SER A 165 12.58 -5.50 4.48
N LYS A 166 12.50 -6.76 4.93
CA LYS A 166 11.34 -7.63 4.71
C LYS A 166 10.07 -7.05 5.35
N ILE A 167 10.16 -6.48 6.55
CA ILE A 167 9.03 -5.84 7.23
C ILE A 167 8.54 -4.62 6.44
N ASN A 168 9.46 -3.74 6.05
CA ASN A 168 9.12 -2.52 5.30
C ASN A 168 8.48 -2.84 3.93
N LEU A 169 9.00 -3.85 3.23
CA LEU A 169 8.40 -4.35 1.99
C LEU A 169 6.97 -4.88 2.23
N SER A 170 6.77 -5.63 3.30
CA SER A 170 5.44 -6.18 3.66
C SER A 170 4.45 -5.08 4.04
N ILE A 171 4.88 -4.07 4.79
CA ILE A 171 4.06 -2.90 5.14
C ILE A 171 3.68 -2.11 3.87
N SER A 172 4.65 -1.89 2.97
CA SER A 172 4.41 -1.18 1.70
C SER A 172 3.41 -1.92 0.81
N ALA A 173 3.53 -3.26 0.75
CA ALA A 173 2.55 -4.10 0.07
C ALA A 173 1.15 -4.00 0.70
N CYS A 174 1.07 -3.99 2.05
CA CYS A 174 -0.19 -3.80 2.77
C CYS A 174 -0.83 -2.45 2.44
N GLN A 175 -0.07 -1.35 2.46
CA GLN A 175 -0.54 -0.01 2.11
C GLN A 175 -1.11 0.03 0.69
N SER A 176 -0.39 -0.55 -0.28
CA SER A 176 -0.86 -0.64 -1.68
C SER A 176 -2.14 -1.46 -1.80
N LEU A 177 -2.26 -2.58 -1.09
CA LEU A 177 -3.48 -3.40 -1.08
C LEU A 177 -4.67 -2.65 -0.48
N ILE A 178 -4.48 -1.95 0.63
CA ILE A 178 -5.51 -1.11 1.27
C ILE A 178 -5.98 -0.02 0.30
N LEU A 179 -5.04 0.71 -0.31
CA LEU A 179 -5.34 1.76 -1.27
C LEU A 179 -6.14 1.23 -2.47
N ASN A 180 -5.70 0.11 -3.05
CA ASN A 180 -6.39 -0.51 -4.19
C ASN A 180 -7.79 -1.02 -3.83
N ARG A 181 -7.97 -1.56 -2.62
CA ARG A 181 -9.29 -1.98 -2.11
C ARG A 181 -10.24 -0.79 -1.95
N TYR A 182 -9.72 0.38 -1.59
CA TYR A 182 -10.51 1.60 -1.46
C TYR A 182 -10.84 2.24 -2.82
N LEU A 183 -9.84 2.38 -3.70
CA LEU A 183 -10.01 3.07 -4.99
C LEU A 183 -10.82 2.26 -6.02
N ARG A 184 -10.78 0.93 -5.97
CA ARG A 184 -11.45 0.09 -6.98
C ARG A 184 -12.97 0.28 -7.00
N PRO A 185 -13.70 0.22 -5.87
CA PRO A 185 -15.12 0.54 -5.84
C PRO A 185 -15.43 1.96 -6.32
N ILE A 186 -14.63 2.95 -5.93
CA ILE A 186 -14.81 4.35 -6.35
C ILE A 186 -14.70 4.47 -7.88
N ASN A 187 -13.69 3.86 -8.49
CA ASN A 187 -13.52 3.87 -9.94
C ASN A 187 -14.67 3.15 -10.67
N ILE A 188 -15.18 2.05 -10.11
CA ILE A 188 -16.37 1.38 -10.65
C ILE A 188 -17.59 2.32 -10.60
N ILE A 189 -17.82 2.99 -9.47
CA ILE A 189 -18.93 3.95 -9.33
C ILE A 189 -18.79 5.09 -10.35
N ARG A 190 -17.59 5.62 -10.56
CA ARG A 190 -17.33 6.67 -11.56
C ARG A 190 -17.67 6.20 -12.98
N THR A 191 -17.20 5.03 -13.37
CA THR A 191 -17.48 4.43 -14.69
C THR A 191 -18.97 4.19 -14.88
N ILE A 192 -19.65 3.63 -13.87
CA ILE A 192 -21.09 3.40 -13.91
C ILE A 192 -21.85 4.73 -13.98
N ALA A 193 -21.48 5.74 -13.20
CA ALA A 193 -22.16 7.04 -13.20
C ALA A 193 -22.04 7.79 -14.53
N GLN A 194 -20.94 7.59 -15.26
CA GLN A 194 -20.75 8.12 -16.61
C GLN A 194 -21.57 7.36 -17.65
N GLY A 195 -21.53 6.02 -17.63
CA GLY A 195 -22.19 5.18 -18.63
C GLY A 195 -23.68 4.97 -18.40
N ASN A 196 -24.18 5.19 -17.17
CA ASN A 196 -25.56 4.90 -16.81
C ASN A 196 -26.41 6.17 -16.71
N LEU A 197 -27.32 6.31 -17.69
CA LEU A 197 -28.30 7.40 -17.81
C LEU A 197 -29.42 7.37 -16.75
N LEU A 198 -29.38 6.54 -15.71
CA LEU A 198 -30.42 6.50 -14.65
C LEU A 198 -29.85 6.64 -13.23
N MET A 199 -28.54 6.52 -13.06
CA MET A 199 -27.93 6.43 -11.71
C MET A 199 -27.49 7.75 -11.09
N ASN A 200 -27.68 8.90 -11.75
CA ASN A 200 -26.89 10.08 -11.44
C ASN A 200 -27.70 11.30 -10.95
N SER A 201 -28.86 11.09 -10.32
CA SER A 201 -29.71 12.16 -9.74
C SER A 201 -29.99 13.35 -10.69
N GLY A 202 -29.96 13.12 -12.01
CA GLY A 202 -30.09 14.17 -13.01
C GLY A 202 -28.86 15.07 -13.19
N LEU A 203 -27.68 14.71 -12.68
CA LEU A 203 -26.40 15.42 -12.82
C LEU A 203 -25.77 15.30 -14.21
N ASN A 204 -25.87 14.13 -14.82
CA ASN A 204 -25.32 13.83 -16.15
C ASN A 204 -26.31 14.14 -17.28
N TYR A 205 -27.62 13.97 -17.02
CA TYR A 205 -28.69 14.14 -17.99
C TYR A 205 -29.91 14.76 -17.33
N LYS A 206 -30.72 15.46 -18.12
CA LYS A 206 -31.96 16.12 -17.70
C LYS A 206 -33.10 15.60 -18.55
N PHE A 207 -34.22 15.32 -17.92
CA PHE A 207 -35.46 15.03 -18.63
C PHE A 207 -36.13 16.35 -18.98
N SER A 208 -36.39 16.56 -20.28
CA SER A 208 -37.10 17.71 -20.79
C SER A 208 -38.35 17.25 -21.52
N THR A 209 -39.48 17.90 -21.25
CA THR A 209 -40.75 17.61 -21.93
C THR A 209 -40.83 18.47 -23.18
N ALA A 210 -41.00 17.85 -24.34
CA ALA A 210 -41.09 18.58 -25.60
C ALA A 210 -42.40 19.37 -25.78
N ASN A 211 -43.45 19.03 -25.01
CA ASN A 211 -44.77 19.70 -25.03
C ASN A 211 -45.36 19.78 -23.60
N SER A 212 -46.24 20.75 -23.36
CA SER A 212 -46.98 20.97 -22.11
C SER A 212 -47.91 19.80 -21.70
N THR A 213 -48.10 18.82 -22.58
CA THR A 213 -48.92 17.61 -22.32
C THR A 213 -48.12 16.43 -21.76
N TYR A 214 -46.82 16.59 -21.47
CA TYR A 214 -45.93 15.57 -20.88
C TYR A 214 -45.79 14.25 -21.67
N ARG A 215 -46.31 14.17 -22.91
CA ARG A 215 -46.32 12.91 -23.69
C ARG A 215 -44.98 12.53 -24.33
N ASN A 216 -44.08 13.50 -24.52
CA ASN A 216 -42.79 13.30 -25.18
C ASN A 216 -41.66 13.74 -24.23
N ILE A 217 -41.03 12.77 -23.57
CA ILE A 217 -39.86 12.98 -22.70
C ILE A 217 -38.61 12.84 -23.56
N LYS A 218 -37.79 13.89 -23.58
CA LYS A 218 -36.46 13.87 -24.19
C LYS A 218 -35.40 13.85 -23.10
N ILE A 219 -34.35 13.06 -23.31
CA ILE A 219 -33.16 13.06 -22.46
C ILE A 219 -32.17 14.03 -23.07
N LEU A 220 -31.77 15.05 -22.31
CA LEU A 220 -30.76 16.03 -22.70
C LEU A 220 -29.51 15.80 -21.84
N THR A 221 -28.32 15.86 -22.42
CA THR A 221 -27.10 15.85 -21.62
C THR A 221 -26.90 17.19 -20.90
N THR A 222 -26.41 17.14 -19.67
CA THR A 222 -26.07 18.36 -18.92
C THR A 222 -24.80 18.99 -19.51
N ASN A 223 -24.81 20.32 -19.62
CA ASN A 223 -23.66 21.12 -19.99
C ASN A 223 -23.23 21.95 -18.78
N TYR A 224 -21.97 21.81 -18.37
CA TYR A 224 -21.31 22.64 -17.36
C TYR A 224 -20.23 23.46 -18.04
N SER A 225 -20.34 24.78 -18.05
CA SER A 225 -19.31 25.69 -18.62
C SER A 225 -18.81 25.30 -20.02
N ASN A 226 -19.73 25.01 -20.95
CA ASN A 226 -19.46 24.53 -22.32
C ASN A 226 -18.84 23.13 -22.43
N CYS A 227 -18.90 22.34 -21.36
CA CYS A 227 -18.47 20.94 -21.33
C CYS A 227 -19.69 20.01 -21.17
N LEU A 228 -19.86 19.08 -22.11
CA LEU A 228 -20.99 18.14 -22.14
C LEU A 228 -20.64 16.86 -21.38
N CYS A 229 -21.47 16.48 -20.41
CA CYS A 229 -21.25 15.28 -19.59
C CYS A 229 -21.29 13.97 -20.38
N ALA A 230 -21.97 13.95 -21.52
CA ALA A 230 -21.95 12.82 -22.43
C ALA A 230 -20.57 12.58 -23.09
N LEU A 231 -19.74 13.63 -23.19
CA LEU A 231 -18.42 13.57 -23.83
C LEU A 231 -17.29 13.44 -22.81
N SER A 232 -17.44 14.03 -21.62
CA SER A 232 -16.44 13.98 -20.56
C SER A 232 -17.09 13.94 -19.19
N SER A 233 -16.63 13.02 -18.32
CA SER A 233 -17.03 12.97 -16.91
C SER A 233 -16.40 14.08 -16.06
N GLN A 234 -15.39 14.78 -16.59
CA GLN A 234 -14.66 15.84 -15.90
C GLN A 234 -15.34 17.21 -15.99
N CYS A 235 -16.49 17.32 -16.69
CA CYS A 235 -17.20 18.59 -16.76
C CYS A 235 -17.67 19.02 -15.38
N MET A 236 -17.38 20.26 -15.03
CA MET A 236 -17.69 20.84 -13.73
C MET A 236 -17.98 22.32 -13.83
N GLN A 237 -18.73 22.81 -12.85
CA GLN A 237 -19.03 24.21 -12.65
C GLN A 237 -19.04 24.52 -11.14
N ILE A 238 -18.67 25.73 -10.76
CA ILE A 238 -18.76 26.17 -9.37
C ILE A 238 -20.22 26.21 -8.94
N MET A 239 -20.49 25.71 -7.74
CA MET A 239 -21.78 25.90 -7.09
C MET A 239 -21.81 27.24 -6.39
N ASP A 240 -22.94 27.92 -6.52
CA ASP A 240 -23.17 29.22 -5.88
C ASP A 240 -24.55 29.21 -5.21
N ILE A 241 -24.86 30.24 -4.44
CA ILE A 241 -26.22 30.47 -3.91
C ILE A 241 -26.91 31.48 -4.80
N TYR A 242 -28.13 31.16 -5.22
CA TYR A 242 -28.95 32.02 -6.05
C TYR A 242 -30.28 32.37 -5.38
N THR A 243 -30.72 33.61 -5.51
CA THR A 243 -32.07 34.02 -5.09
C THR A 243 -32.89 34.41 -6.29
N GLN A 244 -34.17 34.07 -6.24
CA GLN A 244 -35.14 34.53 -7.22
C GLN A 244 -35.91 35.69 -6.59
N ASN A 245 -35.78 36.90 -7.15
CA ASN A 245 -36.72 37.97 -6.80
C ASN A 245 -38.06 37.64 -7.45
N SER A 246 -39.09 37.51 -6.62
CA SER A 246 -40.45 37.19 -7.03
C SER A 246 -40.90 38.14 -8.16
N SER A 247 -41.03 37.59 -9.37
CA SER A 247 -41.79 38.03 -10.56
C SER A 247 -40.99 38.24 -11.86
N THR A 248 -39.67 38.35 -11.86
CA THR A 248 -38.88 38.47 -13.12
C THR A 248 -37.60 37.65 -13.09
N SER A 249 -37.43 36.79 -14.10
CA SER A 249 -36.16 36.14 -14.44
C SER A 249 -35.11 37.24 -14.71
N PRO A 250 -33.87 37.15 -14.18
CA PRO A 250 -33.14 35.92 -13.86
C PRO A 250 -32.82 35.69 -12.36
N PHE A 251 -32.42 34.46 -12.03
CA PHE A 251 -31.75 34.12 -10.78
C PHE A 251 -30.54 35.03 -10.56
N ILE A 252 -30.45 35.65 -9.39
CA ILE A 252 -29.32 36.50 -9.02
C ILE A 252 -28.40 35.70 -8.11
N ARG A 253 -27.11 35.61 -8.48
CA ARG A 253 -26.09 35.01 -7.62
C ARG A 253 -25.88 35.91 -6.40
N THR A 254 -26.08 35.37 -5.21
CA THR A 254 -25.93 36.07 -3.93
C THR A 254 -24.61 35.74 -3.25
N LEU A 255 -24.21 34.47 -3.29
CA LEU A 255 -22.95 34.02 -2.70
C LEU A 255 -22.20 33.12 -3.67
N ARG A 256 -20.87 33.27 -3.70
CA ARG A 256 -19.97 32.38 -4.44
C ARG A 256 -19.27 31.40 -3.50
N ILE A 257 -19.50 30.11 -3.68
CA ILE A 257 -18.88 29.07 -2.86
C ILE A 257 -17.62 28.59 -3.57
N ARG A 258 -16.52 29.32 -3.33
CA ARG A 258 -15.25 29.07 -4.01
C ARG A 258 -14.78 27.64 -3.79
N ASN A 259 -14.22 27.07 -4.85
CA ASN A 259 -13.65 25.72 -4.88
C ASN A 259 -14.63 24.59 -4.53
N PHE A 260 -15.94 24.84 -4.57
CA PHE A 260 -16.95 23.81 -4.38
C PHE A 260 -17.73 23.64 -5.69
N TYR A 261 -17.69 22.44 -6.26
CA TYR A 261 -18.09 22.18 -7.64
C TYR A 261 -19.25 21.20 -7.73
N ILE A 262 -20.12 21.45 -8.71
CA ILE A 262 -21.03 20.47 -9.27
C ILE A 262 -20.43 19.93 -10.56
N GLY A 263 -20.49 18.62 -10.75
CA GLY A 263 -19.99 17.96 -11.94
C GLY A 263 -20.98 16.93 -12.48
N CYS A 264 -20.51 16.14 -13.44
CA CYS A 264 -21.34 15.13 -14.09
C CYS A 264 -21.82 14.04 -13.14
N SER A 265 -21.18 13.83 -11.99
CA SER A 265 -21.69 12.96 -10.92
C SER A 265 -21.42 13.51 -9.53
N SER A 266 -22.12 13.02 -8.51
CA SER A 266 -21.86 13.40 -7.12
C SER A 266 -20.43 13.06 -6.69
N VAL A 267 -19.86 11.97 -7.23
CA VAL A 267 -18.47 11.57 -6.97
C VAL A 267 -17.49 12.57 -7.58
N GLU A 268 -17.66 12.92 -8.86
CA GLU A 268 -16.80 13.91 -9.52
C GLU A 268 -16.95 15.29 -8.87
N SER A 269 -18.17 15.65 -8.45
CA SER A 269 -18.45 16.90 -7.76
C SER A 269 -17.63 16.97 -6.46
N LEU A 270 -17.67 15.92 -5.63
CA LEU A 270 -16.95 15.88 -4.36
C LEU A 270 -15.43 15.81 -4.56
N LEU A 271 -14.93 14.95 -5.46
CA LEU A 271 -13.49 14.74 -5.67
C LEU A 271 -12.77 15.98 -6.22
N ASN A 272 -13.47 16.82 -6.98
CA ASN A 272 -12.91 18.07 -7.52
C ASN A 272 -13.12 19.27 -6.58
N SER A 273 -13.91 19.11 -5.52
CA SER A 273 -14.17 20.18 -4.55
C SER A 273 -13.12 20.23 -3.45
N THR A 274 -12.75 21.44 -3.04
CA THR A 274 -12.05 21.67 -1.78
C THR A 274 -13.09 22.10 -0.74
N LEU A 275 -12.92 21.60 0.50
CA LEU A 275 -13.83 21.92 1.62
C LEU A 275 -13.36 23.16 2.39
N GLU A 276 -12.41 23.92 1.83
CA GLU A 276 -11.71 25.03 2.49
C GLU A 276 -12.65 26.11 3.01
N ILE A 277 -13.72 26.41 2.25
CA ILE A 277 -14.69 27.44 2.63
C ILE A 277 -15.37 27.14 3.98
N PHE A 278 -15.54 25.86 4.30
CA PHE A 278 -16.19 25.43 5.55
C PHE A 278 -15.27 25.47 6.77
N TYR A 279 -13.96 25.68 6.57
CA TYR A 279 -13.00 25.88 7.66
C TYR A 279 -12.70 27.36 7.92
N ASN A 280 -13.24 28.27 7.10
CA ASN A 280 -13.08 29.71 7.29
C ASN A 280 -14.32 30.30 7.98
N ARG A 281 -14.15 30.77 9.22
CA ARG A 281 -15.25 31.34 10.02
C ARG A 281 -15.96 32.51 9.33
N SER A 282 -15.22 33.40 8.66
CA SER A 282 -15.82 34.54 7.96
C SER A 282 -16.65 34.08 6.77
N ALA A 283 -16.20 33.06 6.04
CA ALA A 283 -16.94 32.52 4.90
C ALA A 283 -18.17 31.69 5.33
N MET A 284 -18.10 31.03 6.49
CA MET A 284 -19.25 30.33 7.08
C MET A 284 -20.37 31.29 7.49
N LEU A 285 -20.04 32.49 7.99
CA LEU A 285 -21.05 33.50 8.31
C LEU A 285 -21.77 34.05 7.07
N GLU A 286 -21.20 33.91 5.88
CA GLU A 286 -21.85 34.28 4.63
C GLU A 286 -22.79 33.17 4.10
N LEU A 287 -22.68 31.95 4.64
CA LEU A 287 -23.52 30.79 4.28
C LEU A 287 -24.81 30.67 5.11
N ASP A 288 -24.84 31.27 6.31
CA ASP A 288 -26.02 31.37 7.19
C ASP A 288 -27.00 32.46 6.75
#